data_AF-A0A7G2ISR0-F1
#
_entry.id   AF-A0A7G2ISR0-F1
#
_cell.length_a   1.000
_cell.length_b   1.000
_cell.length_c   1.000
_cell.angle_alpha   90.00
_cell.angle_beta   90.00
_cell.angle_gamma   90.00
#
_symmetry.space_group_name_H-M   'P 1'
#
loop_
_entity.id
_entity.type
_entity.pdbx_description
1 polymer ?
#
loop_
_entity_poly.entity_id
_entity_poly.type
_entity_poly.pdbx_seq_one_letter_code
_entity_poly.pdbx_strand_id
1 'polypeptide(L)'
;MLEAAKDLGASEVTILRKIILPLAMPAVAAGWLLSFTLSMDDVVVSSFVTGPGYEILPLKIYSMVKVGVSPEVNALATILLVLSLVMVIASQLIARDKTKGR
;
A
#
# COMPACT_ATOMS: atom_id res chain seq x y z
N MET A 1 -19.79 16.41 -17.13
CA MET A 1 -18.69 15.70 -17.82
C MET A 1 -19.15 14.37 -18.39
N LEU A 2 -19.72 13.48 -17.57
CA LEU A 2 -20.29 12.21 -18.03
C LEU A 2 -21.48 12.39 -18.99
N GLU A 3 -22.39 13.30 -18.66
CA GLU A 3 -23.53 13.65 -19.52
C GLU A 3 -23.06 14.28 -20.84
N ALA A 4 -22.14 15.25 -20.79
CA ALA A 4 -21.56 15.87 -21.98
C ALA A 4 -20.83 14.86 -22.90
N ALA A 5 -20.15 13.85 -22.34
CA ALA A 5 -19.51 12.79 -23.14
C ALA A 5 -20.52 11.83 -23.77
N LYS A 6 -21.65 11.57 -23.09
CA LYS A 6 -22.78 10.82 -23.66
C LYS A 6 -23.48 11.60 -24.77
N ASP A 7 -23.67 12.91 -24.60
CA ASP A 7 -24.23 13.80 -25.62
C ASP A 7 -23.37 13.89 -26.88
N LEU A 8 -22.04 13.75 -26.75
CA LEU A 8 -21.08 13.67 -27.86
C LEU A 8 -20.98 12.28 -28.52
N GLY A 9 -21.81 11.31 -28.12
CA GLY A 9 -21.86 9.97 -28.71
C GLY A 9 -20.73 9.03 -28.27
N ALA A 10 -20.01 9.34 -27.18
CA ALA A 10 -18.95 8.45 -26.69
C ALA A 10 -19.54 7.16 -26.08
N SER A 11 -18.99 6.01 -26.47
CA SER A 11 -19.40 4.72 -25.89
C SER A 11 -19.05 4.62 -24.40
N GLU A 12 -19.83 3.86 -23.63
CA GLU A 12 -19.67 3.75 -22.17
C GLU A 12 -18.29 3.21 -21.77
N VAL A 13 -17.73 2.30 -22.58
CA VAL A 13 -16.35 1.79 -22.42
C VAL A 13 -15.32 2.90 -22.64
N THR A 14 -15.55 3.81 -23.59
CA THR A 14 -14.67 4.96 -23.85
C THR A 14 -14.69 5.93 -22.68
N ILE A 15 -15.88 6.23 -22.14
CA ILE A 15 -16.05 7.09 -20.97
C ILE A 15 -15.37 6.48 -19.74
N LEU A 16 -15.56 5.17 -19.52
CA LEU A 16 -14.92 4.47 -18.42
C LEU A 16 -13.39 4.55 -18.51
N ARG A 17 -12.79 4.21 -19.65
CA ARG A 17 -11.32 4.20 -19.79
C ARG A 17 -10.69 5.58 -19.87
N LYS A 18 -11.30 6.56 -20.54
CA LYS A 18 -10.69 7.88 -20.77
C LYS A 18 -11.03 8.92 -19.72
N ILE A 19 -12.15 8.76 -19.00
CA ILE A 19 -12.61 9.75 -18.02
C ILE A 19 -12.58 9.14 -16.63
N ILE A 20 -13.34 8.07 -16.39
CA ILE A 20 -13.52 7.52 -15.03
C ILE A 20 -12.22 6.92 -14.50
N LEU A 21 -11.56 6.06 -15.29
CA LEU A 21 -10.35 5.35 -14.88
C LEU A 21 -9.22 6.32 -14.49
N PRO A 22 -8.77 7.27 -15.34
CA PRO A 22 -7.69 8.20 -14.97
C PRO A 22 -8.07 9.13 -13.81
N LEU A 23 -9.35 9.46 -13.66
CA LEU A 23 -9.82 10.25 -12.51
C LEU A 23 -9.80 9.44 -11.21
N ALA A 24 -10.10 8.14 -11.29
CA ALA A 24 -10.07 7.20 -10.16
C ALA A 24 -8.68 6.62 -9.87
N MET A 25 -7.75 6.64 -10.84
CA MET A 25 -6.37 6.14 -10.69
C MET A 25 -5.64 6.63 -9.43
N PRO A 26 -5.66 7.93 -9.04
CA PRO A 26 -5.02 8.35 -7.80
C PRO A 26 -5.66 7.71 -6.56
N ALA A 27 -6.98 7.48 -6.55
CA ALA A 27 -7.67 6.80 -5.46
C ALA A 27 -7.39 5.29 -5.44
N VAL A 28 -7.33 4.66 -6.62
CA VAL A 28 -6.95 3.25 -6.76
C VAL A 28 -5.51 3.02 -6.29
N ALA A 29 -4.59 3.92 -6.64
CA ALA A 29 -3.20 3.86 -6.19
C ALA A 29 -3.09 4.00 -4.66
N ALA A 30 -3.86 4.93 -4.06
CA ALA A 30 -3.91 5.07 -2.62
C ALA A 30 -4.49 3.83 -1.92
N GLY A 31 -5.58 3.27 -2.45
CA GLY A 31 -6.18 2.03 -1.95
C GLY A 31 -5.24 0.82 -2.09
N TRP A 32 -4.52 0.73 -3.20
CA TRP A 32 -3.52 -0.32 -3.42
C TRP A 32 -2.38 -0.24 -2.41
N LEU A 33 -1.83 0.95 -2.16
CA LEU A 33 -0.79 1.15 -1.14
C LEU A 33 -1.28 0.82 0.27
N LEU A 34 -2.51 1.21 0.61
CA LEU A 34 -3.12 0.88 1.90
C LEU A 34 -3.28 -0.64 2.09
N SER A 35 -3.85 -1.32 1.09
CA SER A 35 -4.01 -2.78 1.12
C SER A 35 -2.67 -3.52 1.20
N PHE A 36 -1.65 -3.04 0.47
CA PHE A 36 -0.30 -3.58 0.55
C PHE A 36 0.31 -3.40 1.94
N THR A 37 0.14 -2.22 2.54
CA THR A 37 0.63 -1.91 3.89
C THR A 37 -0.03 -2.81 4.93
N LEU A 38 -1.36 -2.96 4.86
CA LEU A 38 -2.12 -3.85 5.74
C LEU A 38 -1.69 -5.31 5.59
N SER A 39 -1.41 -5.77 4.37
CA SER A 39 -0.94 -7.14 4.13
C SER A 39 0.45 -7.41 4.71
N MET A 40 1.32 -6.41 4.83
CA MET A 40 2.64 -6.57 5.45
C MET A 40 2.58 -6.55 6.98
N ASP A 41 1.57 -5.91 7.58
CA ASP A 41 1.41 -5.76 9.03
C ASP A 41 0.60 -6.90 9.69
N ASP A 42 -0.18 -7.66 8.91
CA ASP A 42 -1.07 -8.70 9.44
C ASP A 42 -0.32 -10.00 9.83
N VAL A 43 0.33 -9.97 10.99
CA VAL A 43 0.98 -11.14 11.62
C VAL A 43 -0.02 -12.11 12.26
N VAL A 44 -1.21 -11.63 12.66
CA VAL A 44 -2.20 -12.42 13.40
C VAL A 44 -2.90 -13.38 12.47
N VAL A 45 -3.49 -12.89 11.37
CA VAL A 45 -4.18 -13.74 10.40
C VAL A 45 -3.18 -14.67 9.71
N SER A 46 -2.01 -14.14 9.36
CA SER A 46 -0.90 -14.93 8.81
C SER A 46 -0.54 -16.10 9.70
N SER A 47 -0.49 -15.94 11.03
CA SER A 47 -0.16 -17.03 11.97
C SER A 47 -1.22 -18.13 12.04
N PHE A 48 -2.50 -17.84 11.71
CA PHE A 48 -3.58 -18.83 11.72
C PHE A 48 -3.75 -19.54 10.36
N VAL A 49 -3.34 -18.89 9.26
CA VAL A 49 -3.47 -19.42 7.89
C VAL A 49 -2.18 -20.09 7.38
N THR A 50 -1.01 -19.79 7.95
CA THR A 50 0.25 -20.44 7.55
C THR A 50 0.38 -21.87 8.06
N GLY A 51 0.77 -22.77 7.15
CA GLY A 51 1.14 -24.16 7.46
C GLY A 51 2.66 -24.37 7.54
N PRO A 52 3.12 -25.52 8.07
CA PRO A 52 4.55 -25.87 8.14
C PRO A 52 5.14 -25.92 6.72
N GLY A 53 5.97 -24.95 6.37
CA GLY A 53 6.62 -24.84 5.05
C GLY A 53 6.60 -23.44 4.41
N TYR A 54 5.78 -22.51 4.91
CA TYR A 54 5.73 -21.14 4.41
C TYR A 54 6.13 -20.13 5.49
N GLU A 55 7.34 -19.59 5.38
CA GLU A 55 7.81 -18.48 6.21
C GLU A 55 7.50 -17.14 5.54
N ILE A 56 6.51 -16.44 6.07
CA ILE A 56 6.21 -15.06 5.66
C ILE A 56 7.08 -14.12 6.48
N LEU A 57 7.70 -13.13 5.84
CA LEU A 57 8.60 -12.13 6.46
C LEU A 57 8.12 -11.61 7.83
N PRO A 58 6.86 -11.17 7.99
CA PRO A 58 6.35 -10.66 9.27
C PRO A 58 6.32 -11.74 10.36
N LEU A 59 5.89 -12.95 10.02
CA LEU A 59 5.81 -14.09 10.93
C LEU A 59 7.21 -14.55 11.36
N LYS A 60 8.19 -14.49 10.46
CA LYS A 60 9.60 -14.81 10.74
C LYS A 60 10.19 -13.81 11.72
N ILE A 61 9.97 -12.51 11.54
CA ILE A 61 10.42 -11.49 12.50
C ILE A 61 9.77 -11.71 13.86
N TYR A 62 8.45 -11.96 13.89
CA TYR A 62 7.71 -12.23 15.12
C TYR A 62 8.23 -13.49 15.85
N SER A 63 8.50 -14.58 15.13
CA SER A 63 9.01 -15.82 15.74
C SER A 63 10.42 -15.62 16.29
N MET A 64 11.30 -14.90 15.58
CA MET A 64 12.66 -14.63 16.05
C MET A 64 12.68 -13.78 17.33
N VAL A 65 11.79 -12.78 17.47
CA VAL A 65 11.65 -12.02 18.74
C VAL A 65 11.25 -12.94 19.90
N LYS A 66 10.38 -13.93 19.66
CA LYS A 66 9.92 -14.88 20.69
C LYS A 66 11.00 -15.89 21.14
N VAL A 67 11.91 -16.28 20.24
CA VAL A 67 12.94 -17.29 20.52
C VAL A 67 14.17 -16.66 21.22
N GLY A 68 14.37 -15.35 21.07
CA GLY A 68 15.42 -14.58 21.72
C GLY A 68 15.89 -13.46 20.81
N VAL A 69 16.13 -12.26 21.36
CA VAL A 69 16.49 -11.08 20.56
C VAL A 69 17.91 -11.25 19.99
N SER A 70 18.03 -11.79 18.79
CA SER A 70 19.32 -11.83 18.09
C SER A 70 19.63 -10.45 17.47
N PRO A 71 20.91 -10.07 17.33
CA PRO A 71 21.29 -8.81 16.67
C PRO A 71 20.71 -8.66 15.27
N GLU A 72 20.44 -9.77 14.56
CA GLU A 72 19.85 -9.77 13.22
C GLU A 72 18.41 -9.26 13.21
N VAL A 73 17.62 -9.57 14.25
CA VAL A 73 16.23 -9.11 14.38
C VAL A 73 16.18 -7.60 14.57
N ASN A 74 17.07 -7.06 15.41
CA ASN A 74 17.13 -5.62 15.64
C ASN A 74 17.57 -4.85 14.39
N ALA A 75 18.49 -5.44 13.59
CA ALA A 75 18.87 -4.88 12.29
C ALA A 75 17.69 -4.87 11.30
N LEU A 76 16.96 -5.98 11.16
CA LEU A 76 15.77 -6.06 10.31
C LEU A 76 14.67 -5.08 10.75
N ALA A 77 14.38 -5.00 12.05
CA ALA A 77 13.40 -4.08 12.60
C ALA A 77 13.78 -2.62 12.31
N THR A 78 15.06 -2.26 12.47
CA THR A 78 15.55 -0.91 12.17
C THR A 78 15.41 -0.57 10.68
N ILE A 79 15.74 -1.50 9.79
CA ILE A 79 15.58 -1.31 8.34
C ILE A 79 14.11 -1.07 7.97
N LEU A 80 13.20 -1.89 8.49
CA LEU A 80 11.76 -1.75 8.24
C LEU A 80 11.20 -0.42 8.79
N LEU A 81 11.68 0.00 9.97
CA LEU A 81 11.32 1.29 10.54
C LEU A 81 11.81 2.45 9.66
N VAL A 82 13.08 2.44 9.24
CA VAL A 82 13.62 3.47 8.34
C VAL A 82 12.87 3.50 7.02
N LEU A 83 12.57 2.34 6.42
CA LEU A 83 11.83 2.24 5.17
C LEU A 83 10.42 2.83 5.30
N SER A 84 9.68 2.46 6.34
CA SER A 84 8.33 2.99 6.59
C SER A 84 8.35 4.50 6.83
N LEU A 85 9.33 5.00 7.59
CA LEU A 85 9.51 6.43 7.83
C LEU A 85 9.79 7.19 6.52
N VAL A 86 10.66 6.67 5.66
CA VAL A 86 10.95 7.25 4.35
C VAL A 86 9.71 7.29 3.47
N MET A 87 8.93 6.20 3.42
CA MET A 87 7.68 6.16 2.65
C MET A 87 6.66 7.19 3.14
N VAL A 88 6.50 7.33 4.46
CA VAL A 88 5.61 8.34 5.05
C VAL A 88 6.07 9.75 4.73
N ILE A 89 7.37 10.05 4.88
CA ILE A 89 7.91 11.37 4.55
C ILE A 89 7.74 11.67 3.06
N ALA A 90 8.04 10.73 2.18
CA ALA A 90 7.86 10.90 0.73
C ALA A 90 6.39 11.18 0.39
N SER A 91 5.46 10.42 0.98
CA SER A 91 4.02 10.63 0.82
C SER A 91 3.59 12.03 1.28
N GLN A 92 4.08 12.49 2.43
CA GLN A 92 3.79 13.83 2.98
C GLN A 92 4.36 14.94 2.10
N LEU A 93 5.57 14.78 1.55
CA LEU A 93 6.17 15.75 0.64
C LEU A 93 5.36 15.88 -0.66
N ILE A 94 4.96 14.76 -1.26
CA ILE A 94 4.13 14.73 -2.47
C ILE A 94 2.73 15.32 -2.19
N ALA A 95 2.16 15.07 -1.01
CA ALA A 95 0.86 15.62 -0.61
C ALA A 95 0.92 17.14 -0.35
N ARG A 96 2.05 17.64 0.18
CA ARG A 96 2.28 19.07 0.41
C ARG A 96 2.36 19.88 -0.88
N ASP A 97 2.98 19.34 -1.92
CA ASP A 97 3.02 20.01 -3.24
C ASP A 97 1.63 20.14 -3.87
N LYS A 98 0.71 19.21 -3.60
CA LYS A 98 -0.68 19.30 -4.07
C LYS A 98 -1.55 20.29 -3.29
N THR A 99 -1.16 20.68 -2.07
CA THR A 99 -1.96 21.59 -1.22
C THR A 99 -1.57 23.06 -1.36
N LYS A 100 -0.35 23.36 -1.85
CA LYS A 100 0.11 24.74 -2.08
C LYS A 100 -0.30 25.33 -3.45
N GLY A 101 -0.91 24.52 -4.32
CA GLY A 101 -1.33 24.88 -5.68
C GLY A 101 -2.84 25.08 -5.88
N ARG A 102 -3.63 25.31 -4.83
CA ARG A 102 -5.03 25.75 -4.92
C ARG A 102 -5.20 27.13 -4.33
#